data_AF-A0A940C1K4-F1
#
_entry.id   AF-A0A940C1K4-F1
#
_cell.length_a   1.000
_cell.length_b   1.000
_cell.length_c   1.000
_cell.angle_alpha   90.00
_cell.angle_beta   90.00
_cell.angle_gamma   90.00
#
_symmetry.space_group_name_H-M   'P 1'
#
loop_
_entity.id
_entity.type
_entity.pdbx_description
1 polymer ?
#
loop_
_entity_poly.entity_id
_entity_poly.type
_entity_poly.pdbx_seq_one_letter_code
_entity_poly.pdbx_strand_id
1 'polypeptide(L)'
;MKKVISLFLAGLMVVCCLSLSGCGKKKGGKLVWLLPGDQQPDIAAVTEEINKITKEKIGVEVEFQYIDTGAYTERMKMNMASGYDFDLCFTGYVNPYLDAVNKEGLMDITDLLEKEAPKLKEALPDYAWEVAKVNDKIYAVPNLQIMAPQESLIIFKDISDKYDFDFSTVKEMEDLEPYLEMVKNGENGIFPYNANRSGTNFWTMNKYEDISSGVVIKTDGSTKEVELIWDTPEYQKGVKTLYDWYSKGYIRPDALAAGDDTQDFIAGRFATGTAGWKPGAEEQNKEKYQRDLFFIKMQEPYLKKSNCLAAMTGISYNCKNPEAAIKLLELVNTDKELYNLICFGIEGKHYELNEEGKVKKIEDSGYNPNADWKFGNQFNAYLLEGQEDNLWEETAELNLSAKQSPILGFVLDTEPIKTEISQVAAVSGEYTRVIANGAKNPDEYMDEYRKKLETAGIYTIKDEIQRQIDEYWNKK
;
A
#
# COMPACT_ATOMS: atom_id res chain seq x y z
N MET A 1 5.11 -61.90 -5.77
CA MET A 1 4.11 -61.59 -4.73
C MET A 1 3.33 -60.36 -5.16
N LYS A 2 2.17 -60.57 -5.77
CA LYS A 2 1.18 -59.55 -6.11
C LYS A 2 0.10 -59.59 -5.03
N LYS A 3 -0.27 -58.46 -4.44
CA LYS A 3 -1.45 -58.36 -3.57
C LYS A 3 -2.56 -57.62 -4.30
N VAL A 4 -3.75 -58.18 -4.08
CA VAL A 4 -5.03 -57.97 -4.75
C VAL A 4 -5.86 -56.95 -3.96
N ILE A 5 -6.69 -56.23 -4.70
CA ILE A 5 -7.69 -55.22 -4.33
C ILE A 5 -8.84 -55.82 -3.50
N SER A 6 -9.52 -54.98 -2.69
CA SER A 6 -10.97 -54.96 -2.33
C SER A 6 -11.22 -54.94 -0.82
N LEU A 7 -12.20 -54.26 -0.22
CA LEU A 7 -13.09 -53.11 -0.49
C LEU A 7 -13.93 -52.91 0.80
N PHE A 8 -14.56 -51.75 0.97
CA PHE A 8 -15.63 -51.39 1.94
C PHE A 8 -15.30 -51.17 3.43
N LEU A 9 -15.40 -49.90 3.85
CA LEU A 9 -16.44 -49.46 4.81
C LEU A 9 -16.63 -47.94 4.70
N ALA A 10 -17.70 -47.55 4.02
CA ALA A 10 -18.32 -46.23 4.12
C ALA A 10 -19.24 -46.23 5.35
N GLY A 11 -19.19 -45.17 6.17
CA GLY A 11 -20.13 -44.98 7.28
C GLY A 11 -19.73 -43.86 8.25
N LEU A 12 -20.53 -42.79 8.24
CA LEU A 12 -20.71 -41.78 9.29
C LEU A 12 -19.56 -40.80 9.62
N MET A 13 -19.66 -39.59 9.06
CA MET A 13 -19.88 -38.37 9.86
C MET A 13 -20.27 -37.19 8.94
N VAL A 14 -21.52 -37.20 8.50
CA VAL A 14 -22.30 -35.99 8.21
C VAL A 14 -23.23 -35.81 9.41
N VAL A 15 -23.53 -34.55 9.74
CA VAL A 15 -24.38 -34.04 10.82
C VAL A 15 -23.62 -33.59 12.08
N CYS A 16 -23.20 -32.33 12.06
CA CYS A 16 -23.69 -31.34 13.03
C CYS A 16 -23.60 -29.90 12.48
N CYS A 17 -24.06 -29.69 11.23
CA CYS A 17 -24.50 -28.38 10.75
C CYS A 17 -26.01 -28.30 10.95
N LEU A 18 -26.44 -27.90 12.14
CA LEU A 18 -27.81 -27.45 12.44
C LEU A 18 -27.73 -26.53 13.67
N SER A 19 -27.21 -25.31 13.49
CA SER A 19 -27.51 -24.24 14.42
C SER A 19 -28.92 -23.74 14.12
N LEU A 20 -29.86 -24.21 14.93
CA LEU A 20 -31.27 -23.82 14.94
C LEU A 20 -31.43 -22.30 14.89
N SER A 21 -32.26 -21.88 13.94
CA SER A 21 -32.90 -20.58 13.86
C SER A 21 -33.67 -20.31 15.17
N GLY A 22 -33.02 -19.61 16.08
CA GLY A 22 -33.64 -19.06 17.28
C GLY A 22 -33.81 -17.56 17.12
N CYS A 23 -35.03 -17.12 16.79
CA CYS A 23 -35.46 -15.74 16.98
C CYS A 23 -35.36 -15.42 18.49
N GLY A 24 -34.31 -14.71 18.88
CA GLY A 24 -34.11 -14.20 20.22
C GLY A 24 -33.06 -13.11 20.17
N LYS A 25 -33.45 -11.88 20.54
CA LYS A 25 -32.53 -10.76 20.79
C LYS A 25 -31.44 -11.24 21.78
N LYS A 26 -30.26 -11.61 21.28
CA LYS A 26 -29.07 -11.80 22.12
C LYS A 26 -28.46 -10.42 22.39
N LYS A 27 -28.61 -9.95 23.63
CA LYS A 27 -27.65 -9.02 24.22
C LYS A 27 -26.37 -9.81 24.48
N GLY A 28 -25.28 -9.42 23.82
CA GLY A 28 -23.98 -10.10 23.80
C GLY A 28 -23.70 -10.76 22.45
N GLY A 29 -23.23 -9.98 21.48
CA GLY A 29 -22.85 -10.45 20.13
C GLY A 29 -21.35 -10.67 19.99
N LYS A 30 -20.95 -11.47 19.00
CA LYS A 30 -19.56 -11.68 18.58
C LYS A 30 -19.39 -11.07 17.19
N LEU A 31 -18.37 -10.25 16.99
CA LEU A 31 -18.02 -9.63 15.71
C LEU A 31 -16.91 -10.43 15.03
N VAL A 32 -17.09 -10.82 13.78
CA VAL A 32 -16.07 -11.50 12.98
C VAL A 32 -15.35 -10.50 12.09
N TRP A 33 -14.03 -10.38 12.26
CA TRP A 33 -13.17 -9.49 11.49
C TRP A 33 -12.20 -10.29 10.61
N LEU A 34 -12.40 -10.22 9.30
CA LEU A 34 -11.54 -10.86 8.30
C LEU A 34 -10.31 -9.98 7.99
N LEU A 35 -9.12 -10.57 8.04
CA LEU A 35 -7.85 -9.88 7.83
C LEU A 35 -6.91 -10.68 6.91
N PRO A 36 -6.15 -10.02 6.02
CA PRO A 36 -5.08 -10.69 5.29
C PRO A 36 -3.88 -10.94 6.21
N GLY A 37 -3.24 -12.09 6.01
CA GLY A 37 -1.98 -12.46 6.66
C GLY A 37 -1.98 -13.88 7.18
N ASP A 38 -0.89 -14.22 7.86
CA ASP A 38 -0.69 -15.55 8.41
C ASP A 38 -1.44 -15.75 9.72
N GLN A 39 -1.91 -16.97 9.93
CA GLN A 39 -2.49 -17.38 11.21
C GLN A 39 -1.43 -17.32 12.30
N GLN A 40 -1.77 -16.67 13.43
CA GLN A 40 -0.87 -16.54 14.56
C GLN A 40 -1.17 -17.67 15.57
N PRO A 41 -0.16 -18.46 16.00
CA PRO A 41 -0.36 -19.54 16.98
C PRO A 41 -1.13 -19.11 18.23
N ASP A 42 -0.83 -17.92 18.76
CA ASP A 42 -1.40 -17.40 19.99
C ASP A 42 -2.57 -16.43 19.78
N ILE A 43 -3.16 -16.38 18.57
CA ILE A 43 -4.30 -15.49 18.28
C ILE A 43 -5.45 -15.68 19.27
N ALA A 44 -5.72 -16.91 19.71
CA ALA A 44 -6.79 -17.20 20.66
C ALA A 44 -6.54 -16.55 22.03
N ALA A 45 -5.32 -16.62 22.54
CA ALA A 45 -4.94 -16.03 23.84
C ALA A 45 -4.96 -14.50 23.77
N VAL A 46 -4.44 -13.92 22.69
CA VAL A 46 -4.48 -12.47 22.47
C VAL A 46 -5.93 -11.99 22.31
N THR A 47 -6.75 -12.71 21.55
CA THR A 47 -8.18 -12.38 21.36
C THR A 47 -8.97 -12.49 22.67
N GLU A 48 -8.59 -13.38 23.58
CA GLU A 48 -9.21 -13.46 24.91
C GLU A 48 -8.96 -12.18 25.73
N GLU A 49 -7.72 -11.67 25.75
CA GLU A 49 -7.40 -10.41 26.41
C GLU A 49 -8.10 -9.21 25.75
N ILE A 50 -8.13 -9.18 24.41
CA ILE A 50 -8.88 -8.16 23.65
C ILE A 50 -10.36 -8.18 24.04
N ASN A 51 -10.93 -9.39 24.17
CA ASN A 51 -12.33 -9.56 24.51
C ASN A 51 -12.68 -9.12 25.93
N LYS A 52 -11.73 -9.02 26.86
CA LYS A 52 -11.99 -8.39 28.17
C LYS A 52 -12.31 -6.90 27.99
N ILE A 53 -11.48 -6.20 27.20
CA ILE A 53 -11.66 -4.78 26.89
C ILE A 53 -12.94 -4.54 26.08
N THR A 54 -13.16 -5.29 25.01
CA THR A 54 -14.33 -5.05 24.14
C THR A 54 -15.64 -5.39 24.85
N LYS A 55 -15.70 -6.43 25.68
CA LYS A 55 -16.89 -6.72 26.50
C LYS A 55 -17.18 -5.59 27.47
N GLU A 56 -16.17 -5.09 28.16
CA GLU A 56 -16.34 -4.01 29.13
C GLU A 56 -16.81 -2.72 28.46
N LYS A 57 -16.15 -2.32 27.36
CA LYS A 57 -16.37 -1.00 26.74
C LYS A 57 -17.55 -0.96 25.77
N ILE A 58 -17.79 -2.03 25.02
CA ILE A 58 -18.81 -2.06 23.94
C ILE A 58 -19.75 -3.27 24.00
N GLY A 59 -19.61 -4.15 24.99
CA GLY A 59 -20.57 -5.24 25.24
C GLY A 59 -20.55 -6.38 24.22
N VAL A 60 -19.48 -6.51 23.43
CA VAL A 60 -19.33 -7.54 22.40
C VAL A 60 -17.95 -8.21 22.45
N GLU A 61 -17.88 -9.42 21.93
CA GLU A 61 -16.63 -10.10 21.60
C GLU A 61 -16.22 -9.80 20.15
N VAL A 62 -14.94 -9.93 19.85
CA VAL A 62 -14.37 -9.97 18.51
C VAL A 62 -13.68 -11.31 18.28
N GLU A 63 -13.68 -11.77 17.04
CA GLU A 63 -12.85 -12.84 16.51
C GLU A 63 -12.14 -12.36 15.26
N PHE A 64 -10.82 -12.41 15.29
CA PHE A 64 -9.99 -12.16 14.13
C PHE A 64 -9.81 -13.46 13.35
N GLN A 65 -10.13 -13.42 12.06
CA GLN A 65 -9.89 -14.53 11.15
C GLN A 65 -8.90 -14.11 10.08
N TYR A 66 -7.70 -14.66 10.17
CA TYR A 66 -6.68 -14.48 9.14
C TYR A 66 -6.93 -15.37 7.93
N ILE A 67 -6.84 -14.75 6.76
CA ILE A 67 -6.91 -15.39 5.46
C ILE A 67 -5.58 -15.10 4.79
N ASP A 68 -4.95 -16.13 4.20
CA ASP A 68 -3.72 -15.97 3.43
C ASP A 68 -3.81 -14.78 2.47
N THR A 69 -2.78 -13.93 2.47
CA THR A 69 -2.77 -12.68 1.70
C THR A 69 -2.96 -12.92 0.20
N GLY A 70 -2.36 -13.98 -0.35
CA GLY A 70 -2.49 -14.34 -1.77
C GLY A 70 -3.91 -14.82 -2.14
N ALA A 71 -4.62 -15.41 -1.19
CA ALA A 71 -5.99 -15.87 -1.35
C ALA A 71 -7.06 -14.82 -0.98
N TYR A 72 -6.69 -13.74 -0.29
CA TYR A 72 -7.61 -12.78 0.32
C TYR A 72 -8.58 -12.16 -0.71
N THR A 73 -8.07 -11.71 -1.87
CA THR A 73 -8.87 -11.07 -2.92
C THR A 73 -10.02 -11.95 -3.39
N GLU A 74 -9.73 -13.19 -3.76
CA GLU A 74 -10.77 -14.12 -4.26
C GLU A 74 -11.71 -14.55 -3.14
N ARG A 75 -11.19 -14.73 -1.92
CA ARG A 75 -12.01 -15.06 -0.76
C ARG A 75 -13.02 -13.96 -0.43
N MET A 76 -12.62 -12.70 -0.48
CA MET A 76 -13.52 -11.57 -0.24
C MET A 76 -14.60 -11.45 -1.33
N LYS A 77 -14.23 -11.63 -2.61
CA LYS A 77 -15.21 -11.68 -3.71
C LYS A 77 -16.28 -12.75 -3.48
N MET A 78 -15.86 -13.96 -3.10
CA MET A 78 -16.79 -15.06 -2.79
C MET A 78 -17.66 -14.77 -1.57
N ASN A 79 -17.06 -14.25 -0.49
CA ASN A 79 -17.77 -13.96 0.75
C ASN A 79 -18.86 -12.89 0.55
N MET A 80 -18.54 -11.81 -0.17
CA MET A 80 -19.51 -10.75 -0.49
C MET A 80 -20.63 -11.27 -1.40
N ALA A 81 -20.29 -12.07 -2.43
CA ALA A 81 -21.30 -12.61 -3.36
C ALA A 81 -22.23 -13.67 -2.72
N SER A 82 -21.72 -14.46 -1.77
CA SER A 82 -22.50 -15.50 -1.08
C SER A 82 -23.29 -15.00 0.13
N GLY A 83 -23.02 -13.76 0.58
CA GLY A 83 -23.56 -13.26 1.83
C GLY A 83 -23.00 -13.99 3.06
N TYR A 84 -21.74 -14.42 3.00
CA TYR A 84 -21.05 -15.04 4.14
C TYR A 84 -21.14 -14.14 5.37
N ASP A 85 -21.35 -14.75 6.54
CA ASP A 85 -21.58 -14.02 7.78
C ASP A 85 -20.24 -13.56 8.37
N PHE A 86 -19.88 -12.31 8.08
CA PHE A 86 -18.77 -11.57 8.71
C PHE A 86 -19.21 -10.12 8.93
N ASP A 87 -18.58 -9.45 9.89
CA ASP A 87 -18.99 -8.09 10.30
C ASP A 87 -18.00 -7.03 9.79
N LEU A 88 -16.70 -7.31 9.88
CA LEU A 88 -15.64 -6.40 9.44
C LEU A 88 -14.66 -7.09 8.49
N CYS A 89 -14.07 -6.33 7.58
CA CYS A 89 -13.00 -6.83 6.72
C CYS A 89 -11.96 -5.75 6.46
N PHE A 90 -10.70 -6.17 6.31
CA PHE A 90 -9.71 -5.33 5.65
C PHE A 90 -10.14 -5.03 4.22
N THR A 91 -10.00 -3.78 3.83
CA THR A 91 -10.33 -3.24 2.52
C THR A 91 -9.17 -2.36 2.06
N GLY A 92 -8.67 -2.58 0.84
CA GLY A 92 -7.45 -1.95 0.36
C GLY A 92 -6.80 -2.75 -0.77
N TYR A 93 -5.47 -2.85 -0.77
CA TYR A 93 -4.72 -3.45 -1.89
C TYR A 93 -5.14 -4.89 -2.28
N VAL A 94 -5.56 -5.73 -1.32
CA VAL A 94 -6.06 -7.11 -1.55
C VAL A 94 -7.59 -7.23 -1.50
N ASN A 95 -8.31 -6.14 -1.26
CA ASN A 95 -9.77 -6.08 -1.36
C ASN A 95 -10.15 -4.66 -1.79
N PRO A 96 -10.01 -4.35 -3.10
CA PRO A 96 -10.06 -2.97 -3.57
C PRO A 96 -11.34 -2.26 -3.13
N TYR A 97 -11.18 -1.10 -2.48
CA TYR A 97 -12.29 -0.38 -1.84
C TYR A 97 -13.43 -0.07 -2.80
N LEU A 98 -13.10 0.50 -3.97
CA LEU A 98 -14.09 0.89 -4.97
C LEU A 98 -14.86 -0.31 -5.53
N ASP A 99 -14.17 -1.42 -5.79
CA ASP A 99 -14.79 -2.66 -6.24
C ASP A 99 -15.75 -3.22 -5.19
N ALA A 100 -15.36 -3.16 -3.91
CA ALA A 100 -16.18 -3.65 -2.80
C ALA A 100 -17.44 -2.79 -2.60
N VAL A 101 -17.34 -1.47 -2.79
CA VAL A 101 -18.49 -0.54 -2.77
C VAL A 101 -19.42 -0.80 -3.96
N ASN A 102 -18.88 -0.88 -5.17
CA ASN A 102 -19.67 -1.08 -6.40
C ASN A 102 -20.42 -2.41 -6.43
N LYS A 103 -19.91 -3.43 -5.71
CA LYS A 103 -20.56 -4.75 -5.56
C LYS A 103 -21.51 -4.83 -4.38
N GLU A 104 -21.80 -3.70 -3.72
CA GLU A 104 -22.64 -3.63 -2.52
C GLU A 104 -22.16 -4.54 -1.38
N GLY A 105 -20.84 -4.80 -1.32
CA GLY A 105 -20.23 -5.65 -0.29
C GLY A 105 -20.04 -4.94 1.06
N LEU A 106 -20.00 -3.61 1.05
CA LEU A 106 -19.76 -2.77 2.22
C LEU A 106 -20.99 -1.92 2.56
N MET A 107 -21.22 -1.72 3.85
CA MET A 107 -22.27 -0.86 4.38
C MET A 107 -21.90 0.62 4.24
N ASP A 108 -22.86 1.46 3.89
CA ASP A 108 -22.74 2.92 4.04
C ASP A 108 -22.73 3.25 5.53
N ILE A 109 -21.58 3.72 6.03
CA ILE A 109 -21.37 4.04 7.45
C ILE A 109 -21.51 5.54 7.74
N THR A 110 -21.92 6.36 6.77
CA THR A 110 -21.91 7.83 6.92
C THR A 110 -22.72 8.31 8.12
N ASP A 111 -24.00 7.92 8.20
CA ASP A 111 -24.86 8.27 9.34
C ASP A 111 -24.43 7.59 10.65
N LEU A 112 -23.89 6.38 10.52
CA LEU A 112 -23.50 5.54 11.64
C LEU A 112 -22.27 6.11 12.34
N LEU A 113 -21.29 6.59 11.58
CA LEU A 113 -20.09 7.27 12.05
C LEU A 113 -20.46 8.50 12.90
N GLU A 114 -21.34 9.37 12.40
CA GLU A 114 -21.74 10.59 13.13
C GLU A 114 -22.48 10.28 14.45
N LYS A 115 -23.35 9.27 14.46
CA LYS A 115 -24.24 8.99 15.59
C LYS A 115 -23.58 8.14 16.66
N GLU A 116 -22.82 7.13 16.25
CA GLU A 116 -22.35 6.06 17.14
C GLU A 116 -20.84 6.08 17.37
N ALA A 117 -20.07 6.81 16.55
CA ALA A 117 -18.62 6.87 16.64
C ALA A 117 -18.02 8.29 16.41
N PRO A 118 -18.49 9.32 17.14
CA PRO A 118 -18.00 10.69 16.96
C PRO A 118 -16.51 10.86 17.28
N LYS A 119 -15.96 10.10 18.24
CA LYS A 119 -14.52 10.19 18.58
C LYS A 119 -13.67 9.57 17.48
N LEU A 120 -14.18 8.57 16.78
CA LEU A 120 -13.50 8.03 15.60
C LEU A 120 -13.34 9.11 14.53
N LYS A 121 -14.40 9.85 14.27
CA LYS A 121 -14.38 10.95 13.30
C LYS A 121 -13.37 12.02 13.68
N GLU A 122 -13.31 12.39 14.97
CA GLU A 122 -12.33 13.36 15.50
C GLU A 122 -10.89 12.83 15.50
N ALA A 123 -10.70 11.52 15.65
CA ALA A 123 -9.37 10.92 15.72
C ALA A 123 -8.63 10.85 14.38
N LEU A 124 -9.36 10.97 13.26
CA LEU A 124 -8.79 10.96 11.92
C LEU A 124 -8.87 12.37 11.30
N PRO A 125 -7.83 12.82 10.58
CA PRO A 125 -7.82 14.13 9.94
C PRO A 125 -8.80 14.18 8.77
N ASP A 126 -9.34 15.38 8.48
CA ASP A 126 -10.36 15.60 7.44
C ASP A 126 -9.96 15.00 6.08
N TYR A 127 -8.69 15.13 5.67
CA TYR A 127 -8.22 14.59 4.40
C TYR A 127 -8.43 13.08 4.29
N ALA A 128 -8.38 12.33 5.40
CA ALA A 128 -8.57 10.88 5.42
C ALA A 128 -10.05 10.51 5.19
N TRP A 129 -10.98 11.36 5.64
CA TRP A 129 -12.40 11.19 5.34
C TRP A 129 -12.74 11.62 3.92
N GLU A 130 -12.16 12.71 3.42
CA GLU A 130 -12.39 13.19 2.05
C GLU A 130 -11.96 12.16 1.00
N VAL A 131 -10.79 11.54 1.17
CA VAL A 131 -10.33 10.45 0.28
C VAL A 131 -11.19 9.20 0.35
N ALA A 132 -11.79 8.90 1.51
CA ALA A 132 -12.66 7.74 1.71
C ALA A 132 -14.03 7.90 1.04
N LYS A 133 -14.45 9.12 0.67
CA LYS A 133 -15.75 9.34 0.04
C LYS A 133 -15.85 8.70 -1.34
N VAL A 134 -17.01 8.08 -1.58
CA VAL A 134 -17.50 7.61 -2.87
C VAL A 134 -18.92 8.12 -3.00
N ASN A 135 -19.19 9.03 -3.95
CA ASN A 135 -20.51 9.68 -4.11
C ASN A 135 -21.06 10.27 -2.79
N ASP A 136 -20.24 11.07 -2.10
CA ASP A 136 -20.54 11.72 -0.80
C ASP A 136 -20.82 10.79 0.38
N LYS A 137 -20.55 9.48 0.23
CA LYS A 137 -20.74 8.47 1.27
C LYS A 137 -19.42 7.81 1.66
N ILE A 138 -19.36 7.31 2.89
CA ILE A 138 -18.21 6.60 3.45
C ILE A 138 -18.61 5.14 3.68
N TYR A 139 -17.81 4.19 3.19
CA TYR A 139 -18.07 2.75 3.29
C TYR A 139 -16.99 1.96 4.05
N ALA A 140 -15.91 2.63 4.42
CA ALA A 140 -14.82 2.06 5.22
C ALA A 140 -14.12 3.15 6.03
N VAL A 141 -13.58 2.76 7.18
CA VAL A 141 -12.75 3.62 8.03
C VAL A 141 -11.30 3.53 7.54
N PRO A 142 -10.66 4.64 7.14
CA PRO A 142 -9.25 4.65 6.80
C PRO A 142 -8.37 4.19 7.97
N ASN A 143 -7.37 3.38 7.70
CA ASN A 143 -6.33 3.11 8.69
C ASN A 143 -5.27 4.21 8.58
N LEU A 144 -5.17 5.08 9.59
CA LEU A 144 -4.24 6.20 9.56
C LEU A 144 -2.80 5.70 9.71
N GLN A 145 -1.96 6.06 8.75
CA GLN A 145 -0.55 5.69 8.68
C GLN A 145 0.17 6.75 7.83
N ILE A 146 1.35 6.44 7.31
CA ILE A 146 1.97 7.26 6.25
C ILE A 146 1.05 7.31 5.01
N MET A 147 0.63 8.51 4.60
CA MET A 147 -0.26 8.75 3.46
C MET A 147 0.42 9.53 2.32
N ALA A 148 1.54 10.19 2.61
CA ALA A 148 2.32 10.95 1.64
C ALA A 148 3.81 10.57 1.68
N PRO A 149 4.17 9.29 1.42
CA PRO A 149 5.58 8.91 1.31
C PRO A 149 6.23 9.63 0.13
N GLN A 150 7.54 9.87 0.23
CA GLN A 150 8.30 10.61 -0.78
C GLN A 150 9.23 9.68 -1.56
N GLU A 151 9.07 9.55 -2.87
CA GLU A 151 10.07 8.88 -3.70
C GLU A 151 11.44 9.56 -3.58
N SER A 152 12.46 8.75 -3.31
CA SER A 152 13.79 9.21 -2.86
C SER A 152 14.90 8.34 -3.43
N LEU A 153 16.11 8.88 -3.47
CA LEU A 153 17.33 8.10 -3.67
C LEU A 153 17.82 7.58 -2.33
N ILE A 154 18.25 6.32 -2.30
CA ILE A 154 18.93 5.74 -1.15
C ILE A 154 20.43 5.66 -1.45
N ILE A 155 21.25 6.21 -0.56
CA ILE A 155 22.71 6.28 -0.69
C ILE A 155 23.35 5.44 0.41
N PHE A 156 24.16 4.46 0.04
CA PHE A 156 24.86 3.59 0.98
C PHE A 156 26.25 4.13 1.35
N LYS A 157 26.48 4.33 2.65
CA LYS A 157 27.67 5.05 3.16
C LYS A 157 28.97 4.29 2.98
N ASP A 158 28.94 2.96 3.00
CA ASP A 158 30.12 2.12 2.75
C ASP A 158 30.72 2.31 1.34
N ILE A 159 29.95 2.87 0.40
CA ILE A 159 30.43 3.26 -0.92
C ILE A 159 30.58 4.77 -1.01
N SER A 160 29.57 5.56 -0.60
CA SER A 160 29.59 7.01 -0.79
C SER A 160 30.75 7.69 -0.07
N ASP A 161 31.12 7.23 1.12
CA ASP A 161 32.16 7.86 1.96
C ASP A 161 33.58 7.70 1.39
N LYS A 162 33.75 6.87 0.34
CA LYS A 162 35.03 6.75 -0.40
C LYS A 162 35.24 7.89 -1.40
N TYR A 163 34.22 8.67 -1.70
CA TYR A 163 34.21 9.68 -2.74
C TYR A 163 33.90 11.06 -2.18
N ASP A 164 34.60 12.08 -2.67
CA ASP A 164 34.36 13.48 -2.31
C ASP A 164 33.25 14.07 -3.20
N PHE A 165 32.01 13.62 -2.96
CA PHE A 165 30.81 14.07 -3.67
C PHE A 165 29.81 14.71 -2.70
N ASP A 166 29.42 15.96 -2.98
CA ASP A 166 28.44 16.69 -2.16
C ASP A 166 27.01 16.33 -2.57
N PHE A 167 26.41 15.36 -1.89
CA PHE A 167 25.03 14.95 -2.15
C PHE A 167 23.98 16.04 -1.89
N SER A 168 24.33 17.13 -1.19
CA SER A 168 23.39 18.24 -0.96
C SER A 168 23.06 19.01 -2.25
N THR A 169 23.91 18.89 -3.28
CA THR A 169 23.70 19.52 -4.59
C THR A 169 22.72 18.76 -5.47
N VAL A 170 22.35 17.52 -5.11
CA VAL A 170 21.42 16.70 -5.91
C VAL A 170 19.99 17.23 -5.75
N LYS A 171 19.40 17.69 -6.86
CA LYS A 171 18.00 18.17 -6.96
C LYS A 171 17.22 17.49 -8.06
N GLU A 172 17.88 17.05 -9.13
CA GLU A 172 17.33 16.18 -10.17
C GLU A 172 18.21 14.95 -10.38
N MET A 173 17.71 13.94 -11.12
CA MET A 173 18.42 12.67 -11.31
C MET A 173 19.78 12.88 -12.00
N GLU A 174 19.87 13.84 -12.92
CA GLU A 174 21.12 14.14 -13.62
C GLU A 174 22.23 14.65 -12.70
N ASP A 175 21.90 15.31 -11.58
CA ASP A 175 22.90 15.77 -10.61
C ASP A 175 23.63 14.60 -9.93
N LEU A 176 23.05 13.40 -9.94
CA LEU A 176 23.67 12.18 -9.40
C LEU A 176 24.77 11.61 -10.32
N GLU A 177 24.76 11.98 -11.60
CA GLU A 177 25.62 11.36 -12.61
C GLU A 177 27.12 11.37 -12.27
N PRO A 178 27.72 12.46 -11.73
CA PRO A 178 29.14 12.45 -11.37
C PRO A 178 29.46 11.39 -10.29
N TYR A 179 28.55 11.16 -9.34
CA TYR A 179 28.72 10.08 -8.36
C TYR A 179 28.65 8.71 -9.02
N LEU A 180 27.73 8.50 -9.97
CA LEU A 180 27.64 7.23 -10.71
C LEU A 180 28.92 6.95 -11.51
N GLU A 181 29.51 7.98 -12.11
CA GLU A 181 30.81 7.88 -12.81
C GLU A 181 31.95 7.51 -11.86
N MET A 182 32.02 8.15 -10.69
CA MET A 182 33.03 7.84 -9.66
C MET A 182 32.94 6.38 -9.20
N VAL A 183 31.72 5.89 -8.92
CA VAL A 183 31.48 4.49 -8.56
C VAL A 183 31.87 3.56 -9.70
N LYS A 184 31.48 3.89 -10.94
CA LYS A 184 31.80 3.07 -12.11
C LYS A 184 33.31 2.85 -12.28
N ASN A 185 34.09 3.89 -12.02
CA ASN A 185 35.54 3.87 -12.20
C ASN A 185 36.30 3.30 -10.98
N GLY A 186 35.71 3.39 -9.78
CA GLY A 186 36.39 3.02 -8.53
C GLY A 186 35.93 1.70 -7.88
N GLU A 187 34.69 1.26 -8.10
CA GLU A 187 34.14 0.04 -7.48
C GLU A 187 34.08 -1.13 -8.47
N ASN A 188 34.80 -2.21 -8.15
CA ASN A 188 34.73 -3.45 -8.92
C ASN A 188 33.55 -4.31 -8.46
N GLY A 189 32.72 -4.76 -9.40
CA GLY A 189 31.61 -5.68 -9.12
C GLY A 189 30.35 -5.02 -8.55
N ILE A 190 30.36 -3.69 -8.38
CA ILE A 190 29.21 -2.89 -7.97
C ILE A 190 28.63 -2.18 -9.20
N PHE A 191 27.31 -2.22 -9.34
CA PHE A 191 26.61 -1.40 -10.32
C PHE A 191 26.29 -0.02 -9.70
N PRO A 192 26.65 1.09 -10.36
CA PRO A 192 26.36 2.41 -9.81
C PRO A 192 24.88 2.66 -9.46
N TYR A 193 23.95 2.30 -10.34
CA TYR A 193 22.53 2.63 -10.16
C TYR A 193 21.61 1.42 -10.37
N ASN A 194 20.68 1.21 -9.43
CA ASN A 194 19.54 0.31 -9.61
C ASN A 194 18.36 1.05 -10.25
N ALA A 195 18.09 0.78 -11.53
CA ALA A 195 17.00 1.38 -12.29
C ALA A 195 15.66 0.62 -12.20
N ASN A 196 15.67 -0.64 -11.78
CA ASN A 196 14.52 -1.56 -11.86
C ASN A 196 13.33 -1.16 -10.97
N ARG A 197 13.54 -0.29 -9.98
CA ARG A 197 12.52 0.04 -8.97
C ARG A 197 11.56 1.16 -9.36
N SER A 198 12.05 2.21 -10.02
CA SER A 198 11.22 3.37 -10.33
C SER A 198 11.29 3.86 -11.78
N GLY A 199 12.22 3.34 -12.59
CA GLY A 199 12.33 3.69 -14.01
C GLY A 199 12.26 5.20 -14.26
N THR A 200 11.39 5.62 -15.17
CA THR A 200 11.20 7.04 -15.56
C THR A 200 10.41 7.88 -14.54
N ASN A 201 9.91 7.29 -13.45
CA ASN A 201 9.02 8.00 -12.52
C ASN A 201 9.68 9.23 -11.86
N PHE A 202 11.00 9.21 -11.64
CA PHE A 202 11.72 10.33 -11.02
C PHE A 202 11.67 11.63 -11.82
N TRP A 203 11.43 11.54 -13.13
CA TRP A 203 11.28 12.71 -13.99
C TRP A 203 9.86 13.27 -13.98
N THR A 204 8.86 12.44 -13.66
CA THR A 204 7.44 12.78 -13.84
C THR A 204 6.68 12.97 -12.53
N MET A 205 7.07 12.30 -11.45
CA MET A 205 6.32 12.19 -10.19
C MET A 205 5.99 13.51 -9.48
N ASN A 206 6.81 14.55 -9.66
CA ASN A 206 6.56 15.87 -9.09
C ASN A 206 5.61 16.72 -9.94
N LYS A 207 5.42 16.37 -11.21
CA LYS A 207 4.61 17.13 -12.16
C LYS A 207 3.29 16.45 -12.51
N TYR A 208 3.25 15.13 -12.47
CA TYR A 208 2.15 14.33 -12.98
C TYR A 208 1.69 13.28 -11.99
N GLU A 209 0.36 13.15 -11.84
CA GLU A 209 -0.30 12.03 -11.18
C GLU A 209 -0.93 11.14 -12.25
N ASP A 210 -0.63 9.84 -12.21
CA ASP A 210 -1.27 8.84 -13.07
C ASP A 210 -2.68 8.52 -12.59
N ILE A 211 -3.63 8.66 -13.51
CA ILE A 211 -5.04 8.30 -13.28
C ILE A 211 -5.26 6.84 -13.68
N SER A 212 -4.84 6.47 -14.90
CA SER A 212 -4.82 5.10 -15.39
C SER A 212 -4.03 5.02 -16.69
N SER A 213 -3.32 3.91 -16.90
CA SER A 213 -2.76 3.51 -18.21
C SER A 213 -1.78 4.54 -18.83
N GLY A 214 -1.15 5.40 -18.04
CA GLY A 214 -0.29 6.47 -18.54
C GLY A 214 -1.05 7.75 -18.94
N VAL A 215 -2.36 7.83 -18.68
CA VAL A 215 -3.12 9.08 -18.73
C VAL A 215 -2.95 9.81 -17.40
N VAL A 216 -2.42 11.02 -17.46
CA VAL A 216 -1.96 11.77 -16.30
C VAL A 216 -2.59 13.15 -16.20
N ILE A 217 -2.58 13.71 -15.00
CA ILE A 217 -2.96 15.09 -14.72
C ILE A 217 -1.81 15.82 -14.00
N LYS A 218 -1.70 17.14 -14.18
CA LYS A 218 -0.70 17.92 -13.45
C LYS A 218 -1.00 18.02 -11.96
N THR A 219 0.00 17.69 -11.14
CA THR A 219 -0.10 17.70 -9.66
C THR A 219 -0.28 19.10 -9.08
N ASP A 220 0.01 20.15 -9.86
CA ASP A 220 -0.17 21.56 -9.46
C ASP A 220 -1.56 22.12 -9.75
N GLY A 221 -2.42 21.36 -10.43
CA GLY A 221 -3.76 21.81 -10.80
C GLY A 221 -3.75 23.01 -11.76
N SER A 222 -2.63 23.28 -12.46
CA SER A 222 -2.51 24.38 -13.42
C SER A 222 -3.40 24.20 -14.66
N THR A 223 -3.85 22.97 -14.91
CA THR A 223 -4.75 22.63 -16.01
C THR A 223 -5.75 21.57 -15.57
N LYS A 224 -6.88 21.55 -16.29
CA LYS A 224 -7.92 20.52 -16.21
C LYS A 224 -7.76 19.41 -17.25
N GLU A 225 -6.87 19.62 -18.20
CA GLU A 225 -6.62 18.70 -19.30
C GLU A 225 -5.73 17.55 -18.86
N VAL A 226 -6.12 16.33 -19.21
CA VAL A 226 -5.27 15.14 -19.05
C VAL A 226 -4.33 14.97 -20.24
N GLU A 227 -3.12 14.48 -19.96
CA GLU A 227 -2.02 14.27 -20.90
C GLU A 227 -1.66 12.79 -20.98
N LEU A 228 -0.97 12.38 -22.05
CA LEU A 228 -0.33 11.06 -22.12
C LEU A 228 1.11 11.19 -21.64
N ILE A 229 1.50 10.37 -20.66
CA ILE A 229 2.78 10.53 -19.96
C ILE A 229 3.98 10.46 -20.91
N TRP A 230 3.94 9.64 -21.95
CA TRP A 230 5.04 9.47 -22.91
C TRP A 230 5.22 10.63 -23.90
N ASP A 231 4.22 11.50 -24.02
CA ASP A 231 4.32 12.72 -24.82
C ASP A 231 4.93 13.87 -24.02
N THR A 232 5.05 13.73 -22.69
CA THR A 232 5.65 14.74 -21.82
C THR A 232 7.16 14.86 -22.07
N PRO A 233 7.72 16.09 -22.08
CA PRO A 233 9.16 16.30 -22.17
C PRO A 233 9.94 15.59 -21.05
N GLU A 234 9.36 15.49 -19.86
CA GLU A 234 9.96 14.89 -18.68
C GLU A 234 10.13 13.39 -18.83
N TYR A 235 9.09 12.68 -19.30
CA TYR A 235 9.20 11.26 -19.58
C TYR A 235 10.28 11.01 -20.64
N GLN A 236 10.29 11.79 -21.73
CA GLN A 236 11.30 11.66 -22.78
C GLN A 236 12.72 11.95 -22.29
N LYS A 237 12.90 12.91 -21.35
CA LYS A 237 14.18 13.16 -20.67
C LYS A 237 14.59 11.90 -19.91
N GLY A 238 13.70 11.34 -19.08
CA GLY A 238 13.98 10.14 -18.30
C GLY A 238 14.36 8.92 -19.13
N VAL A 239 13.63 8.65 -20.23
CA VAL A 239 13.97 7.55 -21.13
C VAL A 239 15.38 7.71 -21.70
N LYS A 240 15.74 8.93 -22.13
CA LYS A 240 17.06 9.23 -22.70
C LYS A 240 18.17 9.13 -21.65
N THR A 241 17.94 9.68 -20.45
CA THR A 241 18.93 9.63 -19.35
C THR A 241 19.20 8.18 -18.93
N LEU A 242 18.16 7.35 -18.80
CA LEU A 242 18.34 5.92 -18.49
C LEU A 242 19.11 5.18 -19.59
N TYR A 243 18.84 5.45 -20.87
CA TYR A 243 19.60 4.87 -21.97
C TYR A 243 21.07 5.30 -21.98
N ASP A 244 21.34 6.57 -21.70
CA ASP A 244 22.71 7.09 -21.57
C ASP A 244 23.44 6.42 -20.40
N TRP A 245 22.80 6.31 -19.23
CA TRP A 245 23.36 5.63 -18.06
C TRP A 245 23.60 4.12 -18.29
N TYR A 246 22.70 3.46 -19.02
CA TYR A 246 22.92 2.08 -19.46
C TYR A 246 24.14 1.98 -20.38
N SER A 247 24.26 2.89 -21.36
CA SER A 247 25.37 2.93 -22.32
C SER A 247 26.72 3.22 -21.66
N LYS A 248 26.73 4.03 -20.59
CA LYS A 248 27.90 4.29 -19.73
C LYS A 248 28.20 3.15 -18.74
N GLY A 249 27.31 2.15 -18.67
CA GLY A 249 27.47 0.98 -17.81
C GLY A 249 27.24 1.26 -16.32
N TYR A 250 26.44 2.29 -16.00
CA TYR A 250 25.97 2.60 -14.65
C TYR A 250 24.84 1.65 -14.22
N ILE A 251 24.07 1.19 -15.20
CA ILE A 251 23.04 0.17 -15.03
C ILE A 251 23.62 -1.19 -15.46
N ARG A 252 23.21 -2.26 -14.78
CA ARG A 252 23.66 -3.63 -15.05
C ARG A 252 23.40 -4.05 -16.52
N PRO A 253 24.32 -4.75 -17.19
CA PRO A 253 24.17 -5.11 -18.60
C PRO A 253 23.13 -6.21 -18.86
N ASP A 254 22.75 -6.97 -17.82
CA ASP A 254 21.75 -8.04 -17.88
C ASP A 254 20.36 -7.57 -17.41
N ALA A 255 20.10 -6.24 -17.40
CA ALA A 255 18.86 -5.65 -16.87
C ALA A 255 17.56 -6.22 -17.48
N LEU A 256 17.58 -6.62 -18.76
CA LEU A 256 16.43 -7.26 -19.41
C LEU A 256 16.22 -8.73 -19.01
N ALA A 257 17.23 -9.40 -18.44
CA ALA A 257 17.14 -10.78 -17.98
C ALA A 257 16.92 -10.86 -16.46
N ALA A 258 17.51 -9.93 -15.70
CA ALA A 258 17.38 -9.84 -14.25
C ALA A 258 15.98 -9.33 -13.85
N GLY A 259 15.05 -10.26 -13.62
CA GLY A 259 13.65 -9.97 -13.29
C GLY A 259 13.51 -9.13 -12.00
N ASP A 260 13.50 -9.80 -10.85
CA ASP A 260 13.54 -9.16 -9.53
C ASP A 260 14.99 -9.13 -9.03
N ASP A 261 15.49 -7.94 -8.72
CA ASP A 261 16.84 -7.71 -8.21
C ASP A 261 16.88 -7.35 -6.71
N THR A 262 15.80 -7.61 -5.97
CA THR A 262 15.70 -7.33 -4.53
C THR A 262 16.84 -7.97 -3.74
N GLN A 263 17.17 -9.24 -4.02
CA GLN A 263 18.28 -9.93 -3.35
C GLN A 263 19.64 -9.37 -3.75
N ASP A 264 19.80 -8.94 -5.00
CA ASP A 264 21.03 -8.28 -5.46
C ASP A 264 21.23 -6.93 -4.75
N PHE A 265 20.13 -6.19 -4.54
CA PHE A 265 20.14 -4.92 -3.82
C PHE A 265 20.46 -5.12 -2.33
N ILE A 266 19.85 -6.13 -1.67
CA ILE A 266 20.15 -6.50 -0.28
C ILE A 266 21.61 -6.96 -0.14
N ALA A 267 22.12 -7.74 -1.10
CA ALA A 267 23.50 -8.22 -1.12
C ALA A 267 24.52 -7.12 -1.46
N GLY A 268 24.09 -5.86 -1.60
CA GLY A 268 24.98 -4.72 -1.81
C GLY A 268 25.60 -4.64 -3.19
N ARG A 269 24.97 -5.22 -4.23
CA ARG A 269 25.48 -5.15 -5.62
C ARG A 269 25.30 -3.80 -6.29
N PHE A 270 24.69 -2.83 -5.59
CA PHE A 270 24.44 -1.49 -6.10
C PHE A 270 24.92 -0.41 -5.12
N ALA A 271 25.43 0.70 -5.65
CA ALA A 271 25.87 1.85 -4.86
C ALA A 271 24.73 2.78 -4.45
N THR A 272 23.72 2.89 -5.30
CA THR A 272 22.51 3.64 -5.02
C THR A 272 21.34 3.06 -5.83
N GLY A 273 20.13 3.44 -5.45
CA GLY A 273 18.90 3.09 -6.12
C GLY A 273 17.78 3.98 -5.60
N THR A 274 16.56 3.55 -5.86
CA THR A 274 15.37 4.29 -5.48
C THR A 274 14.60 3.60 -4.36
N ALA A 275 13.95 4.39 -3.52
CA ALA A 275 13.13 3.92 -2.42
C ALA A 275 12.14 5.01 -1.98
N GLY A 276 10.98 4.60 -1.47
CA GLY A 276 10.08 5.51 -0.76
C GLY A 276 10.67 5.87 0.60
N TRP A 277 10.67 7.16 0.93
CA TRP A 277 11.03 7.70 2.23
C TRP A 277 9.78 8.04 3.04
N LYS A 278 9.89 7.78 4.33
CA LYS A 278 8.99 8.20 5.39
C LYS A 278 9.83 8.39 6.67
N PRO A 279 9.33 9.08 7.69
CA PRO A 279 10.00 9.13 8.99
C PRO A 279 10.37 7.72 9.47
N GLY A 280 11.59 7.57 10.02
CA GLY A 280 12.15 6.28 10.45
C GLY A 280 12.65 5.35 9.33
N ALA A 281 12.64 5.77 8.06
CA ALA A 281 13.10 4.95 6.95
C ALA A 281 14.59 4.59 7.04
N GLU A 282 15.42 5.46 7.61
CA GLU A 282 16.85 5.25 7.79
C GLU A 282 17.12 4.01 8.64
N GLU A 283 16.57 3.94 9.85
CA GLU A 283 16.76 2.80 10.75
C GLU A 283 16.15 1.52 10.16
N GLN A 284 14.93 1.61 9.62
CA GLN A 284 14.26 0.48 8.97
C GLN A 284 15.11 -0.12 7.83
N ASN A 285 15.69 0.73 6.98
CA ASN A 285 16.49 0.26 5.86
C ASN A 285 17.91 -0.14 6.28
N LYS A 286 18.46 0.47 7.34
CA LYS A 286 19.73 0.04 7.94
C LYS A 286 19.63 -1.39 8.46
N GLU A 287 18.56 -1.71 9.19
CA GLU A 287 18.30 -3.09 9.62
C GLU A 287 18.11 -4.03 8.42
N LYS A 288 17.32 -3.61 7.42
CA LYS A 288 17.06 -4.44 6.24
C LYS A 288 18.31 -4.75 5.42
N TYR A 289 19.17 -3.76 5.18
CA TYR A 289 20.33 -3.88 4.30
C TYR A 289 21.64 -4.15 5.06
N GLN A 290 21.62 -4.07 6.39
CA GLN A 290 22.80 -4.21 7.26
C GLN A 290 23.93 -3.24 6.85
N ARG A 291 23.56 -2.04 6.43
CA ARG A 291 24.45 -0.99 5.90
C ARG A 291 23.98 0.37 6.38
N ASP A 292 24.91 1.22 6.78
CA ASP A 292 24.59 2.62 7.04
C ASP A 292 24.23 3.33 5.72
N LEU A 293 23.22 4.19 5.78
CA LEU A 293 22.65 4.84 4.61
C LEU A 293 22.03 6.19 4.96
N PHE A 294 21.69 6.96 3.94
CA PHE A 294 20.84 8.14 4.04
C PHE A 294 19.98 8.28 2.77
N PHE A 295 18.97 9.14 2.84
CA PHE A 295 18.07 9.40 1.71
C PHE A 295 18.26 10.81 1.15
N ILE A 296 18.13 10.94 -0.17
CA ILE A 296 17.92 12.21 -0.85
C ILE A 296 16.47 12.24 -1.31
N LYS A 297 15.66 13.10 -0.68
CA LYS A 297 14.23 13.22 -0.96
C LYS A 297 14.06 13.93 -2.31
N MET A 298 13.56 13.20 -3.31
CA MET A 298 13.41 13.73 -4.68
C MET A 298 11.97 14.19 -4.96
N GLN A 299 11.00 13.63 -4.25
CA GLN A 299 9.59 13.98 -4.39
C GLN A 299 9.13 14.87 -3.23
N GLU A 300 8.34 15.89 -3.52
CA GLU A 300 7.60 16.61 -2.48
C GLU A 300 6.51 15.71 -1.85
N PRO A 301 6.17 15.87 -0.56
CA PRO A 301 5.09 15.10 0.04
C PRO A 301 3.76 15.36 -0.70
N TYR A 302 3.16 14.30 -1.24
CA TYR A 302 1.98 14.41 -2.10
C TYR A 302 0.90 13.42 -1.66
N LEU A 303 -0.29 13.97 -1.37
CA LEU A 303 -1.45 13.20 -0.96
C LEU A 303 -2.36 12.94 -2.17
N LYS A 304 -2.48 11.68 -2.55
CA LYS A 304 -3.39 11.21 -3.60
C LYS A 304 -4.34 10.14 -3.07
N LYS A 305 -5.50 9.98 -3.72
CA LYS A 305 -6.57 9.09 -3.24
C LYS A 305 -6.07 7.65 -3.03
N SER A 306 -5.30 7.14 -3.98
CA SER A 306 -4.79 5.75 -3.94
C SER A 306 -3.92 5.44 -2.72
N ASN A 307 -3.14 6.40 -2.22
CA ASN A 307 -2.34 6.20 -1.00
C ASN A 307 -3.26 5.95 0.21
N CYS A 308 -4.35 6.71 0.31
CA CYS A 308 -5.26 6.64 1.45
C CYS A 308 -6.23 5.47 1.38
N LEU A 309 -6.52 4.96 0.19
CA LEU A 309 -7.37 3.78 -0.01
C LEU A 309 -6.60 2.45 0.13
N ALA A 310 -5.28 2.49 0.31
CA ALA A 310 -4.44 1.30 0.34
C ALA A 310 -4.71 0.39 1.57
N ALA A 311 -5.18 0.97 2.68
CA ALA A 311 -5.51 0.26 3.91
C ALA A 311 -6.68 0.92 4.65
N MET A 312 -7.77 0.18 4.78
CA MET A 312 -9.00 0.59 5.44
C MET A 312 -9.67 -0.62 6.10
N THR A 313 -10.65 -0.36 6.95
CA THR A 313 -11.55 -1.39 7.48
C THR A 313 -12.99 -1.10 7.11
N GLY A 314 -13.58 -1.98 6.30
CA GLY A 314 -14.98 -1.92 5.91
C GLY A 314 -15.88 -2.69 6.87
N ILE A 315 -17.14 -2.23 6.99
CA ILE A 315 -18.22 -2.99 7.64
C ILE A 315 -19.01 -3.70 6.54
N SER A 316 -19.21 -5.01 6.70
CA SER A 316 -19.99 -5.83 5.77
C SER A 316 -21.40 -5.27 5.60
N TYR A 317 -21.93 -5.26 4.38
CA TYR A 317 -23.35 -4.95 4.13
C TYR A 317 -24.30 -5.83 4.96
N ASN A 318 -23.89 -7.08 5.22
CA ASN A 318 -24.68 -8.06 5.97
C ASN A 318 -24.46 -8.05 7.48
N CYS A 319 -23.62 -7.14 8.00
CA CYS A 319 -23.26 -7.03 9.42
C CYS A 319 -24.50 -7.01 10.31
N LYS A 320 -24.55 -7.92 11.28
CA LYS A 320 -25.73 -8.09 12.16
C LYS A 320 -25.76 -7.09 13.30
N ASN A 321 -24.62 -6.47 13.60
CA ASN A 321 -24.48 -5.52 14.70
C ASN A 321 -23.62 -4.30 14.31
N PRO A 322 -24.11 -3.46 13.37
CA PRO A 322 -23.31 -2.35 12.83
C PRO A 322 -22.94 -1.30 13.87
N GLU A 323 -23.81 -1.02 14.85
CA GLU A 323 -23.51 -0.11 15.97
C GLU A 323 -22.31 -0.59 16.80
N ALA A 324 -22.23 -1.91 17.08
CA ALA A 324 -21.08 -2.45 17.80
C ALA A 324 -19.83 -2.50 16.92
N ALA A 325 -19.96 -2.78 15.62
CA ALA A 325 -18.85 -2.81 14.69
C ALA A 325 -18.19 -1.43 14.54
N ILE A 326 -18.97 -0.36 14.39
CA ILE A 326 -18.39 1.00 14.31
C ILE A 326 -17.76 1.43 15.65
N LYS A 327 -18.36 1.04 16.79
CA LYS A 327 -17.79 1.31 18.12
C LYS A 327 -16.49 0.55 18.37
N LEU A 328 -16.37 -0.67 17.83
CA LEU A 328 -15.09 -1.39 17.82
C LEU A 328 -14.04 -0.62 17.01
N LEU A 329 -14.38 -0.10 15.83
CA LEU A 329 -13.47 0.73 15.05
C LEU A 329 -13.11 2.03 15.76
N GLU A 330 -14.04 2.68 16.46
CA GLU A 330 -13.74 3.82 17.32
C GLU A 330 -12.71 3.46 18.39
N LEU A 331 -12.93 2.36 19.12
CA LEU A 331 -12.00 1.90 20.15
C LEU A 331 -10.61 1.62 19.56
N VAL A 332 -10.51 0.85 18.47
CA VAL A 332 -9.21 0.50 17.87
C VAL A 332 -8.45 1.74 17.41
N ASN A 333 -9.13 2.81 17.01
CA ASN A 333 -8.48 4.05 16.56
C ASN A 333 -8.22 5.08 17.67
N THR A 334 -8.71 4.87 18.89
CA THR A 334 -8.60 5.85 19.99
C THR A 334 -8.00 5.28 21.28
N ASP A 335 -8.03 3.96 21.45
CA ASP A 335 -7.56 3.27 22.65
C ASP A 335 -6.20 2.62 22.40
N LYS A 336 -5.14 3.22 22.97
CA LYS A 336 -3.77 2.73 22.80
C LYS A 336 -3.55 1.34 23.39
N GLU A 337 -4.22 0.98 24.48
CA GLU A 337 -4.05 -0.34 25.09
C GLU A 337 -4.61 -1.43 24.17
N LEU A 338 -5.84 -1.25 23.70
CA LEU A 338 -6.45 -2.18 22.75
C LEU A 338 -5.66 -2.26 21.45
N TYR A 339 -5.24 -1.11 20.91
CA TYR A 339 -4.49 -1.07 19.66
C TYR A 339 -3.16 -1.83 19.76
N ASN A 340 -2.40 -1.62 20.83
CA ASN A 340 -1.11 -2.29 21.03
C ASN A 340 -1.27 -3.79 21.36
N LEU A 341 -2.35 -4.17 22.03
CA LEU A 341 -2.68 -5.59 22.23
C LEU A 341 -2.97 -6.30 20.90
N ILE A 342 -3.64 -5.63 19.95
CA ILE A 342 -3.84 -6.15 18.58
C ILE A 342 -2.51 -6.23 17.82
N CYS A 343 -1.66 -5.20 17.89
CA CYS A 343 -0.43 -5.12 17.10
C CYS A 343 0.67 -6.05 17.62
N PHE A 344 0.88 -6.08 18.93
CA PHE A 344 2.04 -6.73 19.57
C PHE A 344 1.68 -7.90 20.47
N GLY A 345 0.41 -8.06 20.83
CA GLY A 345 -0.04 -9.12 21.74
C GLY A 345 0.14 -8.75 23.22
N ILE A 346 0.31 -9.76 24.06
CA ILE A 346 0.47 -9.66 25.52
C ILE A 346 1.93 -9.34 25.90
N GLU A 347 2.14 -8.26 26.67
CA GLU A 347 3.44 -7.87 27.25
C GLU A 347 3.99 -8.97 28.19
N GLY A 348 5.30 -9.19 28.20
CA GLY A 348 5.99 -10.25 28.94
C GLY A 348 5.83 -11.65 28.34
N LYS A 349 5.03 -11.79 27.27
CA LYS A 349 4.89 -13.04 26.51
C LYS A 349 5.33 -12.88 25.05
N HIS A 350 4.83 -11.85 24.37
CA HIS A 350 5.09 -11.62 22.95
C HIS A 350 6.08 -10.48 22.69
N TYR A 351 6.14 -9.53 23.60
CA TYR A 351 7.12 -8.46 23.60
C TYR A 351 7.42 -8.00 25.03
N GLU A 352 8.51 -7.26 25.20
CA GLU A 352 8.83 -6.52 26.41
C GLU A 352 8.95 -5.02 26.07
N LEU A 353 8.66 -4.15 27.03
CA LEU A 353 9.04 -2.74 26.93
C LEU A 353 10.44 -2.56 27.51
N ASN A 354 11.32 -1.88 26.77
CA ASN A 354 12.63 -1.49 27.28
C ASN A 354 12.52 -0.29 28.25
N GLU A 355 13.65 0.19 28.77
CA GLU A 355 13.67 1.32 29.72
C GLU A 355 13.11 2.64 29.14
N GLU A 356 13.07 2.77 27.81
CA GLU A 356 12.51 3.91 27.08
C GLU A 356 11.00 3.72 26.78
N GLY A 357 10.41 2.59 27.15
CA GLY A 357 9.02 2.26 26.82
C GLY A 357 8.82 1.82 25.37
N LYS A 358 9.88 1.36 24.69
CA LYS A 358 9.83 0.85 23.31
C LYS A 358 9.74 -0.67 23.27
N VAL A 359 9.02 -1.18 22.29
CA VAL A 359 8.76 -2.60 22.07
C VAL A 359 10.03 -3.30 21.60
N LYS A 360 10.46 -4.27 22.40
CA LYS A 360 11.39 -5.32 22.01
C LYS A 360 10.60 -6.61 21.80
N LYS A 361 10.51 -7.05 20.54
CA LYS A 361 9.78 -8.28 20.19
C LYS A 361 10.51 -9.51 20.73
N ILE A 362 9.75 -10.47 21.26
CA ILE A 362 10.28 -11.77 21.65
C ILE A 362 10.16 -12.70 20.44
N GLU A 363 11.30 -13.23 19.97
CA GLU A 363 11.35 -14.21 18.88
C GLU A 363 10.58 -15.48 19.24
N ASP A 364 9.94 -16.10 18.24
CA ASP A 364 9.17 -17.35 18.39
C ASP A 364 8.09 -17.33 19.49
N SER A 365 7.61 -16.13 19.86
CA SER A 365 6.64 -15.96 20.96
C SER A 365 5.20 -16.42 20.65
N GLY A 366 4.91 -16.78 19.40
CA GLY A 366 3.59 -17.24 18.96
C GLY A 366 2.65 -16.13 18.47
N TYR A 367 3.01 -14.85 18.58
CA TYR A 367 2.24 -13.73 18.04
C TYR A 367 3.15 -12.60 17.55
N ASN A 368 3.21 -12.38 16.24
CA ASN A 368 3.87 -11.22 15.64
C ASN A 368 3.27 -10.97 14.25
N PRO A 369 2.08 -10.34 14.16
CA PRO A 369 1.46 -10.03 12.88
C PRO A 369 2.31 -9.11 12.00
N ASN A 370 3.18 -8.31 12.62
CA ASN A 370 4.07 -7.34 11.97
C ASN A 370 3.36 -6.47 10.93
N ALA A 371 2.16 -5.98 11.28
CA ALA A 371 1.22 -5.41 10.33
C ALA A 371 0.34 -4.32 10.94
N ASP A 372 0.89 -3.55 11.89
CA ASP A 372 0.22 -2.54 12.71
C ASP A 372 -0.67 -1.59 11.87
N TRP A 373 -0.13 -1.19 10.72
CA TRP A 373 -0.78 -0.35 9.70
C TRP A 373 -2.13 -0.85 9.18
N LYS A 374 -2.47 -2.15 9.34
CA LYS A 374 -3.72 -2.72 8.81
C LYS A 374 -4.89 -2.68 9.79
N PHE A 375 -4.68 -2.28 11.05
CA PHE A 375 -5.71 -2.40 12.08
C PHE A 375 -6.47 -1.09 12.37
N GLY A 376 -5.86 0.07 12.15
CA GLY A 376 -6.45 1.37 12.48
C GLY A 376 -5.42 2.48 12.47
N ASN A 377 -5.51 3.42 13.40
CA ASN A 377 -4.58 4.53 13.55
C ASN A 377 -3.23 4.08 14.11
N GLN A 378 -2.24 3.95 13.23
CA GLN A 378 -0.87 3.54 13.55
C GLN A 378 -0.16 4.48 14.50
N PHE A 379 -0.59 5.74 14.62
CA PHE A 379 0.02 6.68 15.57
C PHE A 379 -0.28 6.33 17.04
N ASN A 380 -1.15 5.34 17.29
CA ASN A 380 -1.35 4.75 18.60
C ASN A 380 -0.37 3.61 18.93
N ALA A 381 0.38 3.10 17.95
CA ALA A 381 1.37 2.05 18.16
C ALA A 381 2.46 2.52 19.14
N TYR A 382 2.93 1.61 19.99
CA TYR A 382 4.24 1.76 20.60
C TYR A 382 5.32 1.77 19.53
N LEU A 383 6.38 2.52 19.82
CA LEU A 383 7.59 2.53 19.02
C LEU A 383 8.37 1.23 19.26
N LEU A 384 8.99 0.71 18.21
CA LEU A 384 9.94 -0.39 18.29
C LEU A 384 11.30 0.12 18.79
N GLU A 385 12.10 -0.75 19.39
CA GLU A 385 13.50 -0.47 19.68
C GLU A 385 14.24 0.02 18.41
N GLY A 386 15.04 1.09 18.56
CA GLY A 386 15.73 1.75 17.45
C GLY A 386 14.93 2.88 16.77
N GLN A 387 13.60 2.95 16.96
CA GLN A 387 12.81 4.05 16.40
C GLN A 387 12.97 5.34 17.24
N GLU A 388 12.95 6.47 16.53
CA GLU A 388 12.98 7.81 17.12
C GLU A 388 11.67 8.12 17.86
N ASP A 389 11.76 8.86 18.97
CA ASP A 389 10.62 9.15 19.86
C ASP A 389 9.52 9.97 19.20
N ASN A 390 9.87 10.79 18.20
CA ASN A 390 8.97 11.68 17.48
C ASN A 390 8.46 11.09 16.15
N LEU A 391 8.64 9.79 15.90
CA LEU A 391 8.33 9.14 14.63
C LEU A 391 6.88 9.38 14.17
N TRP A 392 5.92 9.27 15.09
CA TRP A 392 4.50 9.42 14.77
C TRP A 392 4.12 10.88 14.58
N GLU A 393 4.70 11.79 15.37
CA GLU A 393 4.56 13.23 15.20
C GLU A 393 5.08 13.68 13.82
N GLU A 394 6.29 13.28 13.44
CA GLU A 394 6.85 13.59 12.12
C GLU A 394 6.01 12.99 10.99
N THR A 395 5.48 11.78 11.17
CA THR A 395 4.62 11.14 10.15
C THR A 395 3.29 11.88 10.01
N ALA A 396 2.69 12.32 11.12
CA ALA A 396 1.47 13.11 11.12
C ALA A 396 1.70 14.49 10.47
N GLU A 397 2.79 15.18 10.80
CA GLU A 397 3.18 16.45 10.19
C GLU A 397 3.45 16.33 8.69
N LEU A 398 4.14 15.26 8.26
CA LEU A 398 4.39 14.98 6.85
C LEU A 398 3.07 14.82 6.08
N ASN A 399 2.14 14.04 6.61
CA ASN A 399 0.83 13.86 6.00
C ASN A 399 0.02 15.17 5.93
N LEU A 400 0.03 15.96 7.01
CA LEU A 400 -0.71 17.23 7.11
C LEU A 400 -0.14 18.30 6.16
N SER A 401 1.19 18.35 6.01
CA SER A 401 1.87 19.31 5.14
C SER A 401 1.84 18.92 3.66
N ALA A 402 1.44 17.69 3.34
CA ALA A 402 1.44 17.17 1.99
C ALA A 402 0.53 17.98 1.06
N LYS A 403 1.05 18.25 -0.14
CA LYS A 403 0.27 18.85 -1.21
C LYS A 403 -0.83 17.88 -1.61
N GLN A 404 -2.07 18.34 -1.57
CA GLN A 404 -3.22 17.53 -1.97
C GLN A 404 -3.37 17.49 -3.48
N SER A 405 -3.70 16.31 -4.00
CA SER A 405 -4.05 16.12 -5.40
C SER A 405 -5.21 17.03 -5.82
N PRO A 406 -5.17 17.64 -7.02
CA PRO A 406 -6.30 18.41 -7.54
C PRO A 406 -7.55 17.55 -7.82
N ILE A 407 -7.36 16.23 -7.85
CA ILE A 407 -8.39 15.21 -8.07
C ILE A 407 -8.51 14.26 -6.87
N LEU A 408 -8.17 14.71 -5.65
CA LEU A 408 -8.15 13.87 -4.44
C LEU A 408 -9.46 13.08 -4.20
N GLY A 409 -10.61 13.65 -4.57
CA GLY A 409 -11.92 13.01 -4.43
C GLY A 409 -12.34 12.14 -5.63
N PHE A 410 -11.66 12.27 -6.77
CA PHE A 410 -12.04 11.65 -8.04
C PHE A 410 -11.92 10.12 -7.98
N VAL A 411 -12.90 9.46 -8.60
CA VAL A 411 -12.93 8.00 -8.78
C VAL A 411 -13.20 7.74 -10.25
N LEU A 412 -12.27 7.08 -10.93
CA LEU A 412 -12.44 6.65 -12.31
C LEU A 412 -13.41 5.46 -12.35
N ASP A 413 -14.50 5.60 -13.11
CA ASP A 413 -15.29 4.46 -13.56
C ASP A 413 -14.59 3.83 -14.77
N THR A 414 -14.01 2.65 -14.57
CA THR A 414 -13.27 1.93 -15.61
C THR A 414 -14.14 1.04 -16.48
N GLU A 415 -15.40 0.77 -16.11
CA GLU A 415 -16.23 -0.18 -16.87
C GLU A 415 -16.40 0.20 -18.35
N PRO A 416 -16.58 1.49 -18.72
CA PRO A 416 -16.68 1.89 -20.13
C PRO A 416 -15.41 1.66 -20.97
N ILE A 417 -14.24 1.54 -20.33
CA ILE A 417 -12.90 1.49 -20.98
C ILE A 417 -12.08 0.26 -20.58
N LYS A 418 -12.73 -0.73 -19.98
CA LYS A 418 -12.08 -1.92 -19.41
C LYS A 418 -11.30 -2.74 -20.42
N THR A 419 -11.81 -2.83 -21.64
CA THR A 419 -11.18 -3.60 -22.73
C THR A 419 -9.89 -2.93 -23.17
N GLU A 420 -9.94 -1.63 -23.39
CA GLU A 420 -8.82 -0.79 -23.81
C GLU A 420 -7.74 -0.76 -22.73
N ILE A 421 -8.11 -0.62 -21.44
CA ILE A 421 -7.17 -0.70 -20.32
C ILE A 421 -6.38 -2.01 -20.37
N SER A 422 -7.07 -3.14 -20.60
CA SER A 422 -6.43 -4.46 -20.67
C SER A 422 -5.48 -4.57 -21.88
N GLN A 423 -5.87 -4.03 -23.03
CA GLN A 423 -5.04 -4.04 -24.24
C GLN A 423 -3.80 -3.15 -24.10
N VAL A 424 -3.97 -1.94 -23.55
CA VAL A 424 -2.87 -1.02 -23.26
C VAL A 424 -1.91 -1.62 -22.24
N ALA A 425 -2.41 -2.26 -21.18
CA ALA A 425 -1.56 -2.92 -20.18
C ALA A 425 -0.69 -4.03 -20.79
N ALA A 426 -1.23 -4.82 -21.73
CA ALA A 426 -0.47 -5.85 -22.44
C ALA A 426 0.66 -5.24 -23.27
N VAL A 427 0.37 -4.16 -24.02
CA VAL A 427 1.39 -3.43 -24.79
C VAL A 427 2.44 -2.83 -23.86
N SER A 428 2.05 -2.09 -22.82
CA SER A 428 2.99 -1.49 -21.85
C SER A 428 3.89 -2.53 -21.20
N GLY A 429 3.38 -3.73 -20.91
CA GLY A 429 4.16 -4.84 -20.36
C GLY A 429 5.33 -5.29 -21.25
N GLU A 430 5.18 -5.22 -22.58
CA GLU A 430 6.25 -5.55 -23.54
C GLU A 430 7.44 -4.56 -23.45
N TYR A 431 7.17 -3.30 -23.10
CA TYR A 431 8.16 -2.22 -23.16
C TYR A 431 8.64 -1.72 -21.80
N THR A 432 7.92 -2.01 -20.71
CA THR A 432 8.20 -1.47 -19.37
C THR A 432 9.65 -1.69 -18.97
N ARG A 433 10.18 -2.91 -19.15
CA ARG A 433 11.56 -3.24 -18.70
C ARG A 433 12.64 -2.58 -19.54
N VAL A 434 12.45 -2.47 -20.86
CA VAL A 434 13.43 -1.82 -21.73
C VAL A 434 13.47 -0.31 -21.50
N ILE A 435 12.31 0.30 -21.23
CA ILE A 435 12.20 1.71 -20.88
C ILE A 435 12.79 1.99 -19.50
N ALA A 436 12.38 1.23 -18.47
CA ALA A 436 12.79 1.48 -17.09
C ALA A 436 14.31 1.32 -16.87
N ASN A 437 14.99 0.54 -17.71
CA ASN A 437 16.44 0.32 -17.60
C ASN A 437 17.25 1.00 -18.71
N GLY A 438 16.60 1.61 -19.71
CA GLY A 438 17.30 2.18 -20.86
C GLY A 438 18.11 1.16 -21.67
N ALA A 439 17.70 -0.11 -21.71
CA ALA A 439 18.54 -1.18 -22.24
C ALA A 439 18.66 -1.21 -23.78
N LYS A 440 17.88 -0.37 -24.48
CA LYS A 440 17.93 -0.18 -25.94
C LYS A 440 17.77 1.30 -26.27
N ASN A 441 18.26 1.69 -27.45
CA ASN A 441 18.10 3.05 -27.94
C ASN A 441 16.61 3.38 -28.11
N PRO A 442 16.07 4.42 -27.45
CA PRO A 442 14.66 4.77 -27.56
C PRO A 442 14.20 5.11 -28.98
N ASP A 443 15.09 5.63 -29.83
CA ASP A 443 14.76 5.96 -31.22
C ASP A 443 14.41 4.71 -32.05
N GLU A 444 14.78 3.51 -31.60
CA GLU A 444 14.51 2.25 -32.30
C GLU A 444 13.10 1.71 -32.03
N TYR A 445 12.46 2.08 -30.92
CA TYR A 445 11.24 1.40 -30.45
C TYR A 445 10.14 2.33 -29.93
N MET A 446 10.43 3.57 -29.56
CA MET A 446 9.42 4.45 -28.94
C MET A 446 8.28 4.81 -29.90
N ASP A 447 8.55 4.98 -31.19
CA ASP A 447 7.51 5.25 -32.19
C ASP A 447 6.62 4.02 -32.45
N GLU A 448 7.21 2.82 -32.47
CA GLU A 448 6.44 1.57 -32.53
C GLU A 448 5.58 1.41 -31.29
N TYR A 449 6.15 1.67 -30.10
CA TYR A 449 5.45 1.60 -28.83
C TYR A 449 4.22 2.52 -28.80
N ARG A 450 4.39 3.80 -29.18
CA ARG A 450 3.28 4.76 -29.30
C ARG A 450 2.20 4.22 -30.22
N LYS A 451 2.55 3.79 -31.43
CA LYS A 451 1.59 3.25 -32.41
C LYS A 451 0.82 2.02 -31.89
N LYS A 452 1.48 1.15 -31.12
CA LYS A 452 0.82 0.01 -30.48
C LYS A 452 -0.17 0.46 -29.42
N LEU A 453 0.18 1.45 -28.59
CA LEU A 453 -0.73 2.04 -27.60
C LEU A 453 -1.96 2.69 -28.25
N GLU A 454 -1.76 3.42 -29.35
CA GLU A 454 -2.84 3.98 -30.16
C GLU A 454 -3.79 2.90 -30.69
N THR A 455 -3.22 1.83 -31.24
CA THR A 455 -3.99 0.68 -31.74
C THR A 455 -4.75 -0.05 -30.62
N ALA A 456 -4.16 -0.09 -29.42
CA ALA A 456 -4.76 -0.66 -28.21
C ALA A 456 -5.84 0.22 -27.56
N GLY A 457 -6.10 1.42 -28.10
CA GLY A 457 -7.21 2.27 -27.65
C GLY A 457 -6.84 3.29 -26.57
N ILE A 458 -5.57 3.71 -26.45
CA ILE A 458 -5.21 4.71 -25.43
C ILE A 458 -6.00 6.02 -25.54
N TYR A 459 -6.27 6.52 -26.76
CA TYR A 459 -7.05 7.77 -26.89
C TYR A 459 -8.49 7.61 -26.40
N THR A 460 -9.09 6.41 -26.53
CA THR A 460 -10.39 6.12 -25.93
C THR A 460 -10.34 6.22 -24.40
N ILE A 461 -9.28 5.69 -23.78
CA ILE A 461 -9.07 5.83 -22.33
C ILE A 461 -8.90 7.30 -21.95
N LYS A 462 -8.07 8.04 -22.68
CA LYS A 462 -7.80 9.46 -22.44
C LYS A 462 -9.08 10.30 -22.50
N ASP A 463 -9.88 10.11 -23.55
CA ASP A 463 -11.11 10.90 -23.78
C ASP A 463 -12.16 10.60 -22.71
N GLU A 464 -12.31 9.33 -22.31
CA GLU A 464 -13.23 8.96 -21.24
C GLU A 464 -12.79 9.49 -19.87
N ILE A 465 -11.49 9.41 -19.55
CA ILE A 465 -10.94 10.01 -18.33
C ILE A 465 -11.19 11.52 -18.33
N GLN A 466 -10.93 12.23 -19.44
CA GLN A 466 -11.20 13.67 -19.53
C GLN A 466 -12.67 13.97 -19.26
N ARG A 467 -13.60 13.24 -19.90
CA ARG A 467 -15.05 13.41 -19.69
C ARG A 467 -15.43 13.26 -18.22
N GLN A 468 -14.92 12.24 -17.53
CA GLN A 468 -15.25 12.01 -16.12
C GLN A 468 -14.61 13.05 -15.19
N ILE A 469 -13.41 13.53 -15.52
CA ILE A 469 -12.74 14.62 -14.80
C ILE A 469 -13.53 15.94 -14.94
N ASP A 470 -14.01 16.25 -16.14
CA ASP A 470 -14.84 17.43 -16.38
C ASP A 470 -16.15 17.35 -15.58
N GLU A 471 -16.80 16.18 -15.55
CA GLU A 471 -17.98 15.94 -14.73
C GLU A 471 -17.71 16.07 -13.22
N TYR A 472 -16.58 15.57 -12.75
CA TYR A 472 -16.16 15.69 -11.36
C TYR A 472 -16.02 17.16 -10.93
N TRP A 473 -15.34 17.99 -11.72
CA TRP A 473 -15.17 19.40 -11.37
C TRP A 473 -16.39 20.26 -11.63
N ASN A 474 -17.34 19.85 -12.47
CA ASN A 474 -18.60 20.57 -12.64
C ASN A 474 -19.57 20.37 -11.46
N LYS A 475 -19.38 19.30 -10.66
CA LYS A 475 -20.16 19.01 -9.46
C LYS A 475 -19.61 19.68 -8.19
N LYS A 476 -18.36 20.17 -8.24
CA LYS A 476 -17.64 20.84 -7.15
C LYS A 476 -17.80 22.34 -7.26
#